data_AF-A0A4Y2NWV8-F1
#
_entry.id   AF-A0A4Y2NWV8-F1
#
_cell.length_a   1.000
_cell.length_b   1.000
_cell.length_c   1.000
_cell.angle_alpha   90.00
_cell.angle_beta   90.00
_cell.angle_gamma   90.00
#
_symmetry.space_group_name_H-M   'P 1'
#
loop_
_entity.id
_entity.type
_entity.pdbx_description
1 polymer ?
#
loop_
_entity_poly.entity_id
_entity_poly.type
_entity_poly.pdbx_seq_one_letter_code
_entity_poly.pdbx_strand_id
1 'polypeptide(L)'
;MDETGISTVPNRTPKVITPKGKKTVCKISSAERRQTVTAVCCMSATGVFVPPAFILPRKKMNPLLYKDAPIATLPVISDTGYINSHLFIDWLKHFVKHAKPSTEDPVLLITDNHTSHCLSRESYNFSYSSTTYELCATAIG
;
A
#
# COMPACT_ATOMS: atom_id res chain seq x y z
N MET A 1 -8.49 4.15 -4.27
CA MET A 1 -7.33 3.40 -3.80
C MET A 1 -6.12 4.27 -4.02
N ASP A 2 -5.19 4.24 -3.07
CA ASP A 2 -3.98 5.05 -3.13
C ASP A 2 -2.81 4.29 -2.48
N GLU A 3 -1.60 4.64 -2.89
CA GLU A 3 -0.35 4.06 -2.41
C GLU A 3 0.46 5.06 -1.62
N THR A 4 0.93 4.66 -0.43
CA THR A 4 1.76 5.52 0.40
C THR A 4 3.05 4.82 0.80
N GLY A 5 4.18 5.51 0.59
CA GLY A 5 5.49 5.05 1.00
C GLY A 5 5.78 5.42 2.45
N ILE A 6 5.93 4.42 3.31
CA ILE A 6 6.30 4.57 4.72
C ILE A 6 7.80 4.29 4.88
N SER A 7 8.57 5.33 5.21
CA SER A 7 9.99 5.18 5.50
C SER A 7 10.20 4.60 6.90
N THR A 8 10.99 3.53 6.98
CA THR A 8 11.43 2.94 8.26
C THR A 8 12.42 3.82 9.02
N VAL A 9 12.99 4.84 8.36
CA VAL A 9 13.88 5.83 8.98
C VAL A 9 13.12 7.13 9.23
N PRO A 10 12.95 7.54 10.50
CA PRO A 10 12.29 8.80 10.82
C PRO A 10 13.02 9.97 10.14
N ASN A 11 12.29 10.76 9.36
CA ASN A 11 12.86 11.93 8.67
C ASN A 11 13.21 13.07 9.64
N ARG A 12 12.55 13.13 10.80
CA ARG A 12 12.83 14.13 11.84
C ARG A 12 13.77 13.56 12.89
N THR A 13 14.68 14.40 13.38
CA THR A 13 15.40 14.13 14.62
C THR A 13 14.40 14.18 15.78
N PRO A 14 14.39 13.19 16.68
CA PRO A 14 13.56 13.29 17.88
C PRO A 14 13.99 14.51 18.70
N LYS A 15 13.05 15.14 19.41
CA LYS A 15 13.40 16.16 20.41
C LYS A 15 14.16 15.45 21.53
N VAL A 16 15.40 15.85 21.79
CA VAL A 16 16.25 15.24 22.82
C VAL A 16 16.44 16.23 23.96
N ILE A 17 16.18 15.78 25.19
CA ILE A 17 16.49 16.55 26.41
C ILE A 17 17.93 16.21 26.80
N THR A 18 18.78 17.23 26.96
CA THR A 18 20.18 17.03 27.38
C THR A 18 20.60 18.07 28.43
N PRO A 19 21.60 17.75 29.28
CA PRO A 19 22.17 18.72 30.21
C PRO A 19 22.72 19.95 29.48
N LYS A 20 22.53 21.13 30.08
CA LYS A 20 22.99 22.42 29.55
C LYS A 20 24.51 22.37 29.27
N GLY A 21 24.90 22.58 28.02
CA GLY A 21 26.31 22.64 27.59
C GLY A 21 26.80 21.48 26.72
N LYS A 22 26.00 20.42 26.52
CA LYS A 22 26.38 19.29 25.66
C LYS A 22 26.10 19.62 24.18
N LYS A 23 27.17 19.84 23.40
CA LYS A 23 27.10 20.25 21.97
C LYS A 23 26.91 19.09 20.99
N THR A 24 27.20 17.87 21.39
CA THR A 24 27.12 16.68 20.51
C THR A 24 25.93 15.83 20.90
N VAL A 25 24.80 16.06 20.22
CA VAL A 25 23.60 15.21 20.27
C VAL A 25 23.47 14.59 18.89
N CYS A 26 24.04 13.41 18.70
CA CYS A 26 24.09 12.78 17.38
C CYS A 26 22.91 11.81 17.20
N LYS A 27 22.30 11.82 16.02
CA LYS A 27 21.30 10.83 15.61
C LYS A 27 22.03 9.58 15.15
N ILE A 28 21.88 8.48 15.88
CA ILE A 28 22.28 7.16 15.40
C ILE A 28 21.12 6.62 14.56
N SER A 29 21.22 6.69 13.24
CA SER A 29 20.30 6.00 12.33
C SER A 29 20.96 4.72 11.83
N SER A 30 20.41 3.56 12.22
CA SER A 30 20.98 2.24 11.94
C SER A 30 20.59 1.67 10.56
N ALA A 31 19.67 2.30 9.83
CA ALA A 31 19.16 1.78 8.57
C ALA A 31 19.50 2.73 7.41
N GLU A 32 19.97 2.17 6.29
CA GLU A 32 20.06 2.90 5.04
C GLU A 32 18.69 3.52 4.71
N ARG A 33 18.72 4.77 4.30
CA ARG A 33 17.57 5.66 4.02
C ARG A 33 16.66 5.18 2.86
N ARG A 34 16.75 3.90 2.48
CA ARG A 34 16.25 3.33 1.22
C ARG A 34 15.25 2.18 1.36
N GLN A 35 14.97 1.68 2.57
CA GLN A 35 13.91 0.67 2.74
C GLN A 35 12.59 1.35 3.13
N THR A 36 11.84 1.74 2.10
CA THR A 36 10.45 2.22 2.20
C THR A 36 9.51 1.04 2.07
N VAL A 37 8.52 0.94 2.96
CA VAL A 37 7.41 -0.01 2.85
C VAL A 37 6.28 0.69 2.13
N THR A 38 5.74 0.09 1.07
CA THR A 38 4.59 0.66 0.38
C THR A 38 3.31 0.10 0.99
N ALA A 39 2.42 0.97 1.45
CA ALA A 39 1.11 0.61 1.95
C ALA A 39 0.05 0.96 0.89
N VAL A 40 -0.78 -0.01 0.54
CA VAL A 40 -1.90 0.18 -0.39
C VAL A 40 -3.18 0.20 0.43
N CYS A 41 -3.88 1.32 0.36
CA CYS A 41 -5.08 1.58 1.15
C CYS A 41 -6.28 1.90 0.24
N CYS A 42 -7.46 1.48 0.67
CA CYS A 42 -8.71 1.82 -0.01
C CYS A 42 -9.84 2.03 1.00
N MET A 43 -10.61 3.09 0.81
CA MET A 43 -11.75 3.46 1.64
C MET A 43 -12.93 3.89 0.77
N SER A 44 -14.15 3.60 1.23
CA SER A 44 -15.39 4.09 0.63
C SER A 44 -15.74 5.48 1.17
N ALA A 45 -16.63 6.18 0.48
CA ALA A 45 -17.19 7.45 0.95
C ALA A 45 -17.99 7.31 2.27
N THR A 46 -18.50 6.11 2.55
CA THR A 46 -19.22 5.78 3.80
C THR A 46 -18.27 5.51 4.98
N GLY A 47 -16.96 5.53 4.76
CA GLY A 47 -15.94 5.28 5.80
C GLY A 47 -15.61 3.80 6.02
N VAL A 48 -16.09 2.90 5.16
CA VAL A 48 -15.69 1.48 5.18
C VAL A 48 -14.32 1.36 4.53
N PHE A 49 -13.39 0.71 5.22
CA PHE A 49 -12.03 0.51 4.70
C PHE A 49 -11.79 -0.96 4.35
N VAL A 50 -11.03 -1.18 3.28
CA VAL A 50 -10.48 -2.49 2.95
C VAL A 50 -9.19 -2.67 3.74
N PRO A 51 -8.95 -3.83 4.38
CA PRO A 51 -7.70 -4.06 5.10
C PRO A 51 -6.48 -3.78 4.19
N PRO A 52 -5.48 -3.03 4.69
CA PRO A 52 -4.39 -2.55 3.85
C PRO A 52 -3.50 -3.71 3.39
N ALA A 53 -2.86 -3.53 2.24
CA ALA A 53 -1.75 -4.38 1.82
C ALA A 53 -0.43 -3.67 2.09
N PHE A 54 0.56 -4.41 2.62
CA PHE A 54 1.91 -3.88 2.79
C PHE A 54 2.86 -4.63 1.86
N ILE A 55 3.59 -3.86 1.07
CA ILE A 55 4.59 -4.34 0.10
C ILE A 55 5.97 -4.03 0.66
N LEU A 56 6.72 -5.08 0.99
CA LEU A 56 8.08 -4.97 1.50
C LEU A 56 9.12 -5.15 0.37
N PRO A 57 10.16 -4.29 0.28
CA PRO A 57 11.26 -4.44 -0.67
C PRO A 57 12.17 -5.62 -0.28
N ARG A 58 11.79 -6.86 -0.62
CA ARG A 58 12.49 -8.08 -0.22
C ARG A 58 12.30 -9.21 -1.23
N LYS A 59 13.34 -10.06 -1.35
CA LYS A 59 13.30 -11.33 -2.11
C LYS A 59 12.63 -12.50 -1.37
N LYS A 60 12.54 -12.42 -0.05
CA LYS A 60 12.00 -13.50 0.80
C LYS A 60 11.01 -12.95 1.81
N MET A 61 9.87 -13.64 1.91
CA MET A 61 8.84 -13.35 2.89
C MET A 61 9.37 -13.69 4.29
N ASN A 62 9.19 -12.77 5.23
CA ASN A 62 9.41 -13.03 6.65
C ASN A 62 8.12 -12.68 7.40
N PRO A 63 7.35 -13.68 7.88
CA PRO A 63 6.10 -13.45 8.58
C PRO A 63 6.23 -12.55 9.82
N LEU A 64 7.40 -12.52 10.45
CA LEU A 64 7.65 -11.68 11.63
C LEU A 64 7.58 -10.19 11.34
N LEU A 65 7.73 -9.76 10.07
CA LEU A 65 7.62 -8.35 9.67
C LEU A 65 6.17 -7.86 9.65
N TYR A 66 5.22 -8.78 9.69
CA TYR A 66 3.78 -8.50 9.76
C TYR A 66 3.21 -8.83 11.14
N LYS A 67 4.10 -9.11 12.11
CA LYS A 67 3.70 -9.25 13.49
C LYS A 67 3.08 -7.92 13.93
N ASP A 68 1.87 -8.00 14.47
CA ASP A 68 1.07 -6.84 14.90
C ASP A 68 0.51 -5.97 13.75
N ALA A 69 0.53 -6.46 12.51
CA ALA A 69 -0.21 -5.83 11.42
C ALA A 69 -1.73 -5.89 11.66
N PRO A 70 -2.51 -4.96 11.09
CA PRO A 70 -3.97 -5.00 11.16
C PRO A 70 -4.53 -6.36 10.71
N ILE A 71 -5.63 -6.76 11.34
CA ILE A 71 -6.29 -8.02 11.00
C ILE A 71 -6.70 -7.99 9.52
N ALA A 72 -6.45 -9.11 8.84
CA ALA A 72 -6.69 -9.28 7.41
C ALA A 72 -5.80 -8.41 6.50
N THR A 73 -4.70 -7.82 7.00
CA THR A 73 -3.68 -7.25 6.12
C THR A 73 -3.17 -8.28 5.12
N LEU A 74 -3.01 -7.86 3.87
CA LEU A 74 -2.41 -8.69 2.82
C LEU A 74 -0.88 -8.49 2.84
N PRO A 75 -0.09 -9.52 3.20
CA PRO A 75 1.37 -9.43 3.19
C PRO A 75 1.91 -9.66 1.78
N VAL A 76 2.63 -8.67 1.25
CA VAL A 76 3.16 -8.71 -0.12
C VAL A 76 4.65 -8.39 -0.11
N ILE A 77 5.41 -9.05 -0.99
CA ILE A 77 6.82 -8.73 -1.20
C ILE A 77 7.05 -8.36 -2.67
N SER A 78 7.98 -7.43 -2.87
CA SER A 78 8.42 -6.99 -4.20
C SER A 78 9.92 -6.77 -4.16
N ASP A 79 10.63 -7.06 -5.24
CA ASP A 79 12.07 -6.79 -5.32
C ASP A 79 12.37 -5.28 -5.28
N THR A 80 11.46 -4.46 -5.79
CA THR A 80 11.60 -3.00 -5.84
C THR A 80 10.95 -2.30 -4.65
N GLY A 81 10.06 -2.97 -3.93
CA GLY A 81 9.21 -2.38 -2.88
C GLY A 81 7.99 -1.62 -3.40
N TYR A 82 7.80 -1.56 -4.72
CA TYR A 82 6.63 -0.96 -5.37
C TYR A 82 5.67 -2.06 -5.85
N ILE A 83 4.41 -1.66 -6.09
CA ILE A 83 3.44 -2.52 -6.72
C ILE A 83 3.87 -2.86 -8.17
N ASN A 84 3.46 -4.02 -8.65
CA ASN A 84 3.53 -4.39 -10.05
C ASN A 84 2.16 -4.95 -10.48
N SER A 85 1.95 -5.18 -11.78
CA SER A 85 0.64 -5.63 -12.27
C SER A 85 0.17 -6.96 -11.68
N HIS A 86 1.08 -7.90 -11.39
CA HIS A 86 0.69 -9.17 -10.76
C HIS A 86 0.27 -8.99 -9.31
N LEU A 87 1.02 -8.20 -8.54
CA LEU A 87 0.70 -7.85 -7.16
C LEU A 87 -0.60 -7.04 -7.09
N PHE A 88 -0.88 -6.21 -8.09
CA PHE A 88 -2.14 -5.50 -8.22
C PHE A 88 -3.33 -6.43 -8.40
N ILE A 89 -3.20 -7.50 -9.21
CA ILE A 89 -4.27 -8.51 -9.35
C ILE A 89 -4.53 -9.23 -8.02
N ASP A 90 -3.47 -9.57 -7.28
CA ASP A 90 -3.64 -10.21 -5.96
C ASP A 90 -4.27 -9.26 -4.94
N TRP A 91 -3.92 -7.98 -5.00
CA TRP A 91 -4.61 -6.94 -4.26
C TRP A 91 -6.08 -6.79 -4.68
N LEU A 92 -6.40 -6.89 -5.98
CA LEU A 92 -7.76 -6.78 -6.50
C LEU A 92 -8.63 -7.96 -6.05
N LYS A 93 -8.09 -9.18 -5.99
CA LYS A 93 -8.79 -10.33 -5.38
C LYS A 93 -9.08 -10.08 -3.90
N HIS A 94 -8.13 -9.52 -3.17
CA HIS A 94 -8.31 -9.12 -1.77
C HIS A 94 -9.38 -8.04 -1.63
N PHE A 95 -9.38 -7.04 -2.52
CA PHE A 95 -10.42 -6.02 -2.60
C PHE A 95 -11.80 -6.64 -2.80
N VAL A 96 -12.00 -7.48 -3.83
CA VAL A 96 -13.30 -8.14 -4.11
C VAL A 96 -13.76 -8.98 -2.93
N LYS A 97 -12.85 -9.70 -2.25
CA LYS A 97 -13.16 -10.49 -1.06
C LYS A 97 -13.74 -9.66 0.09
N HIS A 98 -13.28 -8.41 0.24
CA HIS A 98 -13.68 -7.52 1.33
C HIS A 98 -14.82 -6.57 0.96
N ALA A 99 -14.79 -6.00 -0.24
CA ALA A 99 -15.82 -5.12 -0.78
C ALA A 99 -17.10 -5.87 -1.17
N LYS A 100 -16.98 -7.16 -1.55
CA LYS A 100 -18.08 -8.05 -1.92
C LYS A 100 -19.07 -7.43 -2.93
N PRO A 101 -18.57 -6.91 -4.07
CA PRO A 101 -19.44 -6.40 -5.13
C PRO A 101 -20.43 -7.46 -5.61
N SER A 102 -21.65 -7.05 -5.96
CA SER A 102 -22.65 -7.90 -6.61
C SER A 102 -23.31 -7.17 -7.78
N THR A 103 -24.14 -7.88 -8.56
CA THR A 103 -24.91 -7.28 -9.66
C THR A 103 -25.92 -6.24 -9.16
N GLU A 104 -26.43 -6.45 -7.95
CA GLU A 104 -27.38 -5.58 -7.27
C GLU A 104 -26.70 -4.42 -6.53
N ASP A 105 -25.44 -4.60 -6.11
CA ASP A 105 -24.62 -3.58 -5.44
C ASP A 105 -23.22 -3.50 -6.08
N PRO A 106 -23.11 -2.85 -7.25
CA PRO A 106 -21.84 -2.72 -7.95
C PRO A 106 -20.90 -1.74 -7.23
N VAL A 107 -19.61 -2.06 -7.22
CA VAL A 107 -18.58 -1.23 -6.58
C VAL A 107 -17.73 -0.52 -7.64
N LEU A 108 -17.59 0.79 -7.50
CA LEU A 108 -16.68 1.61 -8.29
C LEU A 108 -15.34 1.74 -7.57
N LEU A 109 -14.28 1.19 -8.17
CA LEU A 109 -12.91 1.36 -7.73
C LEU A 109 -12.28 2.53 -8.50
N ILE A 110 -11.83 3.55 -7.75
CA ILE A 110 -11.11 4.70 -8.31
C ILE A 110 -9.62 4.52 -8.02
N THR A 111 -8.79 4.57 -9.06
CA THR A 111 -7.32 4.43 -9.02
C THR A 111 -6.66 5.60 -9.74
N ASP A 112 -5.39 5.88 -9.42
CA ASP A 112 -4.60 6.85 -10.17
C ASP A 112 -4.11 6.25 -11.50
N ASN A 113 -3.78 7.10 -12.47
CA ASN A 113 -3.33 6.67 -13.80
C ASN A 113 -1.89 6.13 -13.83
N HIS A 114 -1.44 5.50 -12.76
CA HIS A 114 -0.14 4.85 -12.76
C HIS A 114 -0.21 3.57 -13.62
N THR A 115 0.77 3.42 -14.52
CA THR A 115 0.80 2.37 -15.56
C THR A 115 0.70 0.94 -15.04
N SER A 116 0.97 0.73 -13.75
CA SER A 116 0.85 -0.58 -13.10
C SER A 116 -0.61 -0.98 -12.79
N HIS A 117 -1.51 0.00 -12.62
CA HIS A 117 -2.93 -0.19 -12.30
C HIS A 117 -3.76 -0.38 -13.57
N CYS A 118 -3.59 0.49 -14.57
CA CYS A 118 -4.55 0.60 -15.67
C CYS A 118 -4.24 -0.23 -16.94
N LEU A 119 -3.12 -0.97 -17.02
CA LEU A 119 -2.64 -1.53 -18.31
C LEU A 119 -2.57 -3.06 -18.44
N SER A 120 -3.00 -3.85 -17.45
CA SER A 120 -3.09 -5.31 -17.66
C SER A 120 -4.51 -5.71 -18.06
N ARG A 121 -4.66 -6.26 -19.27
CA ARG A 121 -5.92 -6.82 -19.80
C ARG A 121 -6.54 -7.85 -18.83
N GLU A 122 -5.71 -8.50 -18.04
CA GLU A 122 -6.12 -9.44 -16.99
C GLU A 122 -6.87 -8.76 -15.84
N SER A 123 -6.40 -7.60 -15.35
CA SER A 123 -7.06 -6.87 -14.26
C SER A 123 -8.43 -6.36 -14.71
N TYR A 124 -8.52 -5.81 -15.93
CA TYR A 124 -9.80 -5.37 -16.50
C TYR A 124 -10.82 -6.50 -16.64
N ASN A 125 -10.40 -7.65 -17.19
CA ASN A 125 -11.27 -8.82 -17.33
C ASN A 125 -11.75 -9.35 -15.97
N PHE A 126 -10.87 -9.37 -14.96
CA PHE A 126 -11.23 -9.81 -13.62
C PHE A 126 -12.17 -8.83 -12.91
N SER A 127 -11.97 -7.53 -13.09
CA SER A 127 -12.85 -6.49 -12.57
C SER A 127 -14.25 -6.63 -13.17
N TYR A 128 -14.33 -6.81 -14.51
CA TYR A 128 -15.59 -7.01 -15.22
C TYR A 128 -16.32 -8.29 -14.76
N SER A 129 -15.61 -9.39 -14.55
CA SER A 129 -16.23 -10.64 -14.06
C SER A 129 -16.68 -10.56 -12.60
N SER A 130 -16.11 -9.63 -11.82
CA SER A 130 -16.39 -9.45 -10.39
C SER A 130 -17.33 -8.27 -10.12
N THR A 131 -18.02 -7.76 -11.14
CA THR A 131 -18.93 -6.59 -11.05
C THR A 131 -18.29 -5.37 -10.39
N THR A 132 -16.98 -5.22 -10.59
CA THR A 132 -16.22 -4.05 -10.15
C THR A 132 -15.94 -3.19 -11.37
N TYR A 133 -16.27 -1.91 -11.30
CA TYR A 133 -15.92 -0.95 -12.34
C TYR A 133 -14.65 -0.22 -11.92
N GLU A 134 -13.64 -0.21 -12.78
CA GLU A 134 -12.39 0.52 -12.54
C GLU A 134 -12.45 1.87 -13.28
N LEU A 135 -12.32 2.96 -12.53
CA LEU A 135 -12.17 4.31 -13.08
C LEU A 135 -10.74 4.80 -12.82
N CYS A 136 -9.97 4.86 -13.90
CA CYS A 136 -8.62 5.41 -13.91
C CYS A 136 -8.73 6.94 -14.02
N ALA A 137 -8.47 7.67 -12.93
CA ALA A 137 -8.56 9.12 -12.91
C ALA A 137 -7.28 9.72 -13.51
N THR A 138 -7.39 10.38 -14.66
CA THR A 138 -6.28 11.17 -15.23
C THR A 138 -6.08 12.41 -14.37
N ALA A 139 -4.89 12.60 -13.82
CA ALA A 139 -4.51 13.87 -13.21
C ALA A 139 -4.58 14.95 -14.29
N ILE A 140 -5.57 15.84 -14.20
CA ILE A 140 -5.62 17.07 -14.98
C ILE A 140 -4.74 18.07 -14.21
N GLY A 141 -3.46 18.11 -14.54
CA GLY A 141 -2.47 18.96 -13.87
C GLY A 141 -1.30 19.26 -14.77
#